data_AF-A0A1H8Q8D6-F1
#
_entry.id   AF-A0A1H8Q8D6-F1
#
_cell.length_a   1.000
_cell.length_b   1.000
_cell.length_c   1.000
_cell.angle_alpha   90.00
_cell.angle_beta   90.00
_cell.angle_gamma   90.00
#
_symmetry.space_group_name_H-M   'P 1'
#
loop_
_entity.id
_entity.type
_entity.pdbx_description
1 polymer ?
#
loop_
_entity_poly.entity_id
_entity_poly.type
_entity_poly.pdbx_seq_one_letter_code
_entity_poly.pdbx_strand_id
1 'polypeptide(L)'
;MESHHQGARNAGRPMLLEGGLDWKPMGFSPSDMEFQKTKEAAAREIALAFGVPPMLLGIPGDATYANYQEANRAFYRLTVLPMATRVAAAMSEWLSVFTGEAVTLRPDLDQVPALAVERDAQWTRVAAADFLSAGEKRALLGLPAQPDGDPDG
;
A
#
# COMPACT_ATOMS: atom_id res chain seq x y z
N MET A 1 -58.82 6.79 11.41
CA MET A 1 -57.57 6.43 12.14
C MET A 1 -56.33 6.47 11.25
N GLU A 2 -56.42 6.17 9.95
CA GLU A 2 -55.27 6.22 9.01
C GLU A 2 -54.70 7.63 8.74
N SER A 3 -55.52 8.68 8.83
CA SER A 3 -55.12 10.05 8.47
C SER A 3 -54.20 10.76 9.48
N HIS A 4 -54.08 10.26 10.71
CA HIS A 4 -53.41 10.99 11.80
C HIS A 4 -51.97 10.55 12.08
N HIS A 5 -51.54 9.39 11.56
CA HIS A 5 -50.24 8.79 11.89
C HIS A 5 -49.44 8.32 10.67
N GLN A 6 -49.93 8.56 9.45
CA GLN A 6 -49.21 8.23 8.20
C GLN A 6 -48.69 9.51 7.51
N GLY A 7 -47.52 9.42 6.86
CA GLY A 7 -46.89 10.50 6.08
C GLY A 7 -45.89 11.36 6.87
N ALA A 8 -44.96 12.01 6.15
CA ALA A 8 -43.86 12.80 6.73
C ALA A 8 -44.31 13.92 7.69
N ARG A 9 -45.51 14.48 7.49
CA ARG A 9 -46.09 15.53 8.34
C ARG A 9 -46.63 15.02 9.68
N ASN A 10 -46.80 13.70 9.83
CA ASN A 10 -47.33 13.07 11.03
C ASN A 10 -46.26 12.23 11.77
N ALA A 11 -44.99 12.31 11.33
CA ALA A 11 -43.88 11.65 12.01
C ALA A 11 -43.68 12.21 13.43
N GLY A 12 -43.56 11.32 14.43
CA GLY A 12 -43.33 11.70 15.83
C GLY A 12 -44.56 12.16 16.61
N ARG A 13 -45.78 12.07 16.06
CA ARG A 13 -47.00 12.37 16.82
C ARG A 13 -47.21 11.30 17.91
N PRO A 14 -47.36 11.69 19.19
CA PRO A 14 -47.63 10.72 20.26
C PRO A 14 -48.86 9.89 19.94
N MET A 15 -48.71 8.56 19.93
CA MET A 15 -49.80 7.62 19.73
C MET A 15 -50.26 7.13 21.12
N LEU A 16 -51.47 7.50 21.52
CA LEU A 16 -52.05 7.03 22.78
C LEU A 16 -52.59 5.60 22.58
N LEU A 17 -51.99 4.65 23.28
CA LEU A 17 -52.39 3.25 23.26
C LEU A 17 -52.99 2.91 24.62
N GLU A 18 -54.31 2.79 24.69
CA GLU A 18 -55.01 2.35 25.90
C GLU A 18 -55.20 0.82 25.87
N GLY A 19 -55.22 0.18 27.05
CA GLY A 19 -55.67 -1.21 27.18
C GLY A 19 -54.67 -2.30 26.77
N GLY A 20 -53.38 -2.17 27.08
CA GLY A 20 -52.40 -3.26 26.93
C GLY A 20 -51.81 -3.44 25.53
N LEU A 21 -52.01 -2.46 24.64
CA LEU A 21 -51.42 -2.44 23.31
C LEU A 21 -50.01 -1.86 23.35
N ASP A 22 -49.02 -2.65 22.92
CA ASP A 22 -47.60 -2.29 22.80
C ASP A 22 -47.27 -1.96 21.33
N TRP A 23 -46.62 -0.83 21.09
CA TRP A 23 -46.15 -0.47 19.74
C TRP A 23 -44.74 -1.00 19.53
N LYS A 24 -44.61 -1.98 18.63
CA LYS A 24 -43.31 -2.45 18.16
C LYS A 24 -43.03 -1.87 16.78
N PRO A 25 -41.91 -1.17 16.57
CA PRO A 25 -41.51 -0.75 15.23
C PRO A 25 -41.35 -1.98 14.34
N MET A 26 -42.04 -2.00 13.20
CA MET A 26 -42.09 -3.13 12.25
C MET A 26 -41.03 -3.03 11.14
N GLY A 27 -40.02 -2.18 11.30
CA GLY A 27 -38.98 -1.95 10.29
C GLY A 27 -37.58 -1.97 10.90
N PHE A 28 -36.61 -2.41 10.11
CA PHE A 28 -35.19 -2.30 10.46
C PHE A 28 -34.82 -0.81 10.57
N SER A 29 -34.09 -0.44 11.62
CA SER A 29 -33.53 0.91 11.67
C SER A 29 -32.42 1.04 10.60
N PRO A 30 -32.16 2.25 10.07
CA PRO A 30 -31.02 2.46 9.18
C PRO A 30 -29.68 2.00 9.77
N SER A 31 -29.53 2.03 11.11
CA SER A 31 -28.39 1.45 11.83
C SER A 31 -28.31 -0.07 11.74
N ASP A 32 -29.45 -0.77 11.60
CA ASP A 32 -29.50 -2.23 11.41
C ASP A 32 -29.16 -2.64 9.95
N MET A 33 -29.24 -1.70 9.00
CA MET A 33 -28.83 -1.87 7.61
C MET A 33 -27.36 -1.45 7.43
N GLU A 34 -26.46 -2.07 8.20
CA GLU A 34 -25.05 -1.71 8.33
C GLU A 34 -24.17 -2.10 7.11
N PHE A 35 -24.61 -1.74 5.90
CA PHE A 35 -23.87 -1.97 4.64
C PHE A 35 -22.56 -1.16 4.56
N GLN A 36 -22.43 -0.11 5.34
CA GLN A 36 -21.23 0.71 5.35
C GLN A 36 -20.02 -0.10 5.87
N LYS A 37 -20.17 -0.81 6.99
CA LYS A 37 -19.08 -1.63 7.56
C LYS A 37 -18.72 -2.80 6.66
N THR A 38 -19.70 -3.45 6.03
CA THR A 38 -19.43 -4.53 5.07
C THR A 38 -18.74 -4.02 3.81
N LYS A 39 -19.10 -2.83 3.32
CA LYS A 39 -18.41 -2.16 2.22
C LYS A 39 -16.97 -1.79 2.58
N GLU A 40 -16.74 -1.28 3.79
CA GLU A 40 -15.39 -0.98 4.29
C GLU A 40 -14.52 -2.24 4.44
N ALA A 41 -15.09 -3.33 4.94
CA ALA A 41 -14.42 -4.63 5.02
C ALA A 41 -14.06 -5.16 3.62
N ALA A 42 -15.01 -5.15 2.68
CA ALA A 42 -14.77 -5.56 1.30
C ALA A 42 -13.68 -4.71 0.62
N ALA A 43 -13.67 -3.39 0.85
CA ALA A 43 -12.62 -2.52 0.33
C ALA A 43 -11.23 -2.91 0.85
N ARG A 44 -11.13 -3.29 2.14
CA ARG A 44 -9.87 -3.78 2.75
C ARG A 44 -9.44 -5.14 2.19
N GLU A 45 -10.38 -6.05 1.98
CA GLU A 45 -10.11 -7.37 1.38
C GLU A 45 -9.57 -7.24 -0.05
N ILE A 46 -10.16 -6.36 -0.86
CA ILE A 46 -9.67 -6.05 -2.20
C ILE A 46 -8.25 -5.48 -2.15
N ALA A 47 -8.00 -4.50 -1.26
CA ALA A 47 -6.66 -3.92 -1.10
C ALA A 47 -5.61 -4.98 -0.73
N LEU A 48 -5.96 -5.88 0.18
CA LEU A 48 -5.10 -6.99 0.60
C LEU A 48 -4.81 -7.96 -0.54
N ALA A 49 -5.78 -8.28 -1.40
CA ALA A 49 -5.58 -9.15 -2.55
C ALA A 49 -4.53 -8.61 -3.54
N PHE A 50 -4.43 -7.29 -3.67
CA PHE A 50 -3.38 -6.63 -4.47
C PHE A 50 -2.10 -6.33 -3.68
N GLY A 51 -2.06 -6.60 -2.38
CA GLY A 51 -0.93 -6.28 -1.51
C GLY A 51 -0.78 -4.78 -1.21
N VAL A 52 -1.81 -3.97 -1.46
CA VAL A 52 -1.77 -2.53 -1.22
C VAL A 52 -2.26 -2.24 0.21
N PRO A 53 -1.47 -1.56 1.06
CA PRO A 53 -1.93 -1.15 2.38
C PRO A 53 -3.16 -0.23 2.29
N PRO A 54 -4.27 -0.51 3.02
CA PRO A 54 -5.51 0.26 2.92
C PRO A 54 -5.36 1.76 3.15
N MET A 55 -4.42 2.17 4.02
CA MET A 55 -4.15 3.58 4.30
C MET A 55 -3.60 4.36 3.09
N LEU A 56 -2.89 3.70 2.18
CA LEU A 56 -2.41 4.34 0.94
C LEU A 56 -3.56 4.61 -0.05
N LEU A 57 -4.65 3.86 0.08
CA LEU A 57 -5.86 3.98 -0.73
C LEU A 57 -6.91 4.93 -0.11
N GLY A 58 -6.62 5.53 1.04
CA GLY A 58 -7.56 6.37 1.77
C GLY A 58 -8.74 5.59 2.39
N ILE A 59 -8.61 4.27 2.53
CA ILE A 59 -9.64 3.46 3.19
C ILE A 59 -9.63 3.80 4.70
N PRO A 60 -10.78 4.15 5.30
CA PRO A 60 -10.86 4.57 6.70
C PRO A 60 -10.26 3.55 7.66
N GLY A 61 -9.49 4.02 8.64
CA GLY A 61 -8.80 3.25 9.68
C GLY A 61 -7.83 4.14 10.46
N ASP A 62 -7.12 3.55 11.43
CA ASP A 62 -6.13 4.29 12.23
C ASP A 62 -4.89 4.63 11.40
N ALA A 63 -4.82 5.85 10.87
CA ALA A 63 -3.69 6.37 10.09
C ALA A 63 -2.98 7.50 10.85
N THR A 64 -1.66 7.36 11.02
CA THR A 64 -0.73 8.36 11.58
C THR A 64 0.43 8.57 10.59
N TYR A 65 1.18 9.67 10.68
CA TYR A 65 2.30 9.88 9.75
C TYR A 65 3.36 8.77 9.80
N ALA A 66 3.67 8.26 11.00
CA ALA A 66 4.63 7.18 11.17
C ALA A 66 4.15 5.90 10.47
N ASN A 67 2.88 5.52 10.67
CA ASN A 67 2.35 4.31 10.05
C ASN A 67 2.23 4.43 8.52
N TYR A 68 2.00 5.65 8.00
CA TYR A 68 1.99 5.90 6.56
C TYR A 68 3.35 5.67 5.91
N GLN A 69 4.42 6.22 6.49
CA GLN A 69 5.78 6.05 5.96
C GLN A 69 6.20 4.57 5.96
N GLU A 70 5.89 3.85 7.04
CA GLU A 70 6.16 2.42 7.15
C GLU A 70 5.35 1.60 6.14
N ALA A 71 4.05 1.90 5.98
CA ALA A 71 3.20 1.22 5.02
C ALA A 71 3.64 1.48 3.57
N ASN A 72 4.05 2.71 3.23
CA ASN A 72 4.56 3.02 1.90
C ASN A 72 5.83 2.20 1.59
N ARG A 73 6.77 2.14 2.53
CA ARG A 73 7.98 1.32 2.41
C ARG A 73 7.67 -0.18 2.30
N ALA A 74 6.74 -0.68 3.11
CA ALA A 74 6.29 -2.07 3.05
C ALA A 74 5.63 -2.40 1.69
N PHE A 75 4.81 -1.50 1.16
CA PHE A 75 4.19 -1.64 -0.15
C PHE A 75 5.21 -1.79 -1.27
N TYR A 76 6.23 -0.93 -1.29
CA TYR A 76 7.30 -1.04 -2.29
C TYR A 76 8.04 -2.37 -2.17
N ARG A 77 8.43 -2.78 -0.94
CA ARG A 77 9.17 -4.02 -0.71
C ARG A 77 8.40 -5.29 -1.04
N LEU A 78 7.15 -5.37 -0.61
CA LEU A 78 6.38 -6.62 -0.65
C LEU A 78 5.62 -6.79 -1.96
N THR A 79 5.32 -5.71 -2.67
CA THR A 79 4.44 -5.74 -3.84
C THR A 79 5.10 -5.15 -5.07
N VAL A 80 5.54 -3.89 -5.01
CA VAL A 80 6.02 -3.17 -6.22
C VAL A 80 7.32 -3.76 -6.74
N LEU A 81 8.34 -3.91 -5.88
CA LEU A 81 9.66 -4.38 -6.29
C LEU A 81 9.66 -5.84 -6.79
N PRO A 82 9.01 -6.81 -6.12
CA PRO A 82 8.91 -8.16 -6.65
C PRO A 82 8.23 -8.21 -8.02
N MET A 83 7.17 -7.41 -8.21
CA MET A 83 6.46 -7.34 -9.49
C MET A 83 7.34 -6.70 -10.57
N ALA A 84 7.96 -5.56 -10.30
CA ALA A 84 8.87 -4.87 -11.22
C ALA A 84 10.07 -5.74 -11.59
N THR A 85 10.65 -6.46 -10.61
CA THR A 85 11.77 -7.39 -10.83
C THR A 85 11.36 -8.53 -11.74
N ARG A 86 10.16 -9.11 -11.53
CA ARG A 86 9.66 -10.19 -12.39
C ARG A 86 9.45 -9.72 -13.84
N VAL A 87 8.89 -8.52 -14.03
CA VAL A 87 8.71 -7.94 -15.37
C VAL A 87 10.06 -7.64 -16.02
N ALA A 88 10.98 -7.00 -15.28
CA ALA A 88 12.32 -6.70 -15.76
C ALA A 88 13.10 -7.96 -16.15
N ALA A 89 12.98 -9.04 -15.38
CA ALA A 89 13.61 -10.33 -15.69
C ALA A 89 13.05 -10.93 -16.99
N ALA A 90 11.73 -10.94 -17.16
CA ALA A 90 11.11 -11.42 -18.40
C ALA A 90 11.53 -10.58 -19.62
N MET A 91 11.63 -9.26 -19.47
CA MET A 91 12.14 -8.37 -20.52
C MET A 91 13.63 -8.60 -20.81
N SER A 92 14.43 -8.83 -19.77
CA SER A 92 15.87 -9.11 -19.90
C SER A 92 16.12 -10.36 -20.72
N GLU A 93 15.38 -11.44 -20.43
CA GLU A 93 15.46 -12.70 -21.17
C GLU A 93 15.07 -12.49 -22.65
N TRP A 94 13.92 -11.84 -22.88
CA TRP A 94 13.45 -11.58 -24.23
C TRP A 94 14.43 -10.73 -25.05
N LEU A 95 15.00 -9.68 -24.46
CA LEU A 95 16.01 -8.84 -25.12
C LEU A 95 17.32 -9.58 -25.35
N SER A 96 17.72 -10.47 -24.43
CA SER A 96 18.95 -11.24 -24.58
C SER A 96 18.87 -12.18 -25.77
N VAL A 97 17.73 -12.85 -25.94
CA VAL A 97 17.47 -13.71 -27.12
C VAL A 97 17.44 -12.88 -28.41
N PHE A 98 16.85 -11.69 -28.38
CA PHE A 98 16.74 -10.82 -29.56
C PHE A 98 18.09 -10.23 -30.00
N THR A 99 18.93 -9.83 -29.05
CA THR A 99 20.24 -9.19 -29.33
C THR A 99 21.37 -10.19 -29.51
N GLY A 100 21.24 -11.40 -28.97
CA GLY A 100 22.33 -12.38 -28.92
C GLY A 100 23.36 -12.12 -27.82
N GLU A 101 23.14 -11.10 -26.98
CA GLU A 101 24.00 -10.72 -25.86
C GLU A 101 23.25 -10.87 -24.54
N ALA A 102 23.96 -11.12 -23.44
CA ALA A 102 23.34 -11.19 -22.12
C ALA A 102 22.95 -9.78 -21.63
N VAL A 103 21.66 -9.47 -21.61
CA VAL A 103 21.10 -8.20 -21.11
C VAL A 103 20.52 -8.41 -19.72
N THR A 104 20.85 -7.52 -18.77
CA THR A 104 20.28 -7.53 -17.41
C THR A 104 19.58 -6.21 -17.12
N LEU A 105 18.27 -6.24 -16.91
CA LEU A 105 17.46 -5.13 -16.44
C LEU A 105 17.14 -5.31 -14.96
N ARG A 106 17.34 -4.25 -14.18
CA ARG A 106 16.97 -4.20 -12.76
C ARG A 106 16.29 -2.87 -12.45
N PRO A 107 15.26 -2.85 -11.58
CA PRO A 107 14.69 -1.61 -11.08
C PRO A 107 15.76 -0.79 -10.36
N ASP A 108 15.82 0.51 -10.64
CA ASP A 108 16.67 1.44 -9.91
C ASP A 108 15.98 1.84 -8.59
N LEU A 109 16.53 1.33 -7.48
CA LEU A 109 15.99 1.58 -6.15
C LEU A 109 16.40 2.96 -5.60
N ASP A 110 17.47 3.56 -6.13
CA ASP A 110 17.99 4.84 -5.64
C ASP A 110 17.05 5.99 -5.99
N GLN A 111 16.28 5.82 -7.07
CA GLN A 111 15.28 6.76 -7.54
C GLN A 111 13.91 6.60 -6.85
N VAL A 112 13.77 5.70 -5.87
CA VAL A 112 12.50 5.48 -5.15
C VAL A 112 12.54 6.19 -3.78
N PRO A 113 11.84 7.33 -3.60
CA PRO A 113 11.90 8.09 -2.34
C PRO A 113 11.43 7.30 -1.12
N ALA A 114 10.49 6.36 -1.30
CA ALA A 114 9.98 5.49 -0.23
C ALA A 114 11.04 4.57 0.39
N LEU A 115 12.17 4.35 -0.29
CA LEU A 115 13.25 3.46 0.14
C LEU A 115 14.49 4.22 0.62
N ALA A 116 14.46 5.56 0.65
CA ALA A 116 15.61 6.40 0.99
C ALA A 116 16.25 6.04 2.34
N VAL A 117 15.44 5.75 3.37
CA VAL A 117 15.94 5.39 4.72
C VAL A 117 16.77 4.10 4.70
N GLU A 118 16.33 3.10 3.94
CA GLU A 118 17.04 1.83 3.85
C GLU A 118 18.31 1.96 3.03
N ARG A 119 18.23 2.77 1.97
CA ARG A 119 19.36 3.12 1.14
C ARG A 119 20.43 3.85 1.94
N ASP A 120 20.07 4.86 2.72
CA ASP A 120 21.03 5.59 3.56
C ASP A 120 21.71 4.65 4.57
N ALA A 121 20.96 3.71 5.15
CA ALA A 121 21.51 2.69 6.04
C ALA A 121 22.45 1.71 5.33
N GLN A 122 22.16 1.33 4.08
CA GLN A 122 23.03 0.49 3.26
C GLN A 122 24.32 1.24 2.89
N TRP A 123 24.19 2.47 2.37
CA TRP A 123 25.31 3.32 1.99
C TRP A 123 26.24 3.56 3.17
N THR A 124 25.69 3.90 4.34
CA THR A 124 26.49 4.10 5.57
C THR A 124 27.26 2.84 5.95
N ARG A 125 26.62 1.66 5.88
CA ARG A 125 27.24 0.38 6.21
C ARG A 125 28.37 0.00 5.25
N VAL A 126 28.17 0.22 3.95
CA VAL A 126 29.19 -0.05 2.93
C VAL A 126 30.33 0.95 3.01
N ALA A 127 30.03 2.24 3.24
CA ALA A 127 31.04 3.28 3.39
C ALA A 127 31.96 3.01 4.59
N ALA A 128 31.40 2.62 5.73
CA ALA A 128 32.13 2.31 6.96
C ALA A 128 32.89 0.97 6.97
N ALA A 129 32.76 0.15 5.92
CA ALA A 129 33.47 -1.11 5.82
C ALA A 129 34.91 -0.90 5.32
N ASP A 130 35.85 -0.71 6.22
CA ASP A 130 37.26 -0.38 5.88
C ASP A 130 38.01 -1.51 5.17
N PHE A 131 37.51 -2.75 5.28
CA PHE A 131 38.11 -3.93 4.65
C PHE A 131 37.77 -4.08 3.16
N LEU A 132 36.85 -3.28 2.63
CA LEU A 132 36.44 -3.31 1.22
C LEU A 132 37.17 -2.23 0.42
N SER A 133 37.66 -2.59 -0.75
CA SER A 133 38.18 -1.65 -1.74
C SER A 133 37.09 -0.72 -2.28
N ALA A 134 37.49 0.42 -2.85
CA ALA A 134 36.55 1.34 -3.50
C ALA A 134 35.77 0.66 -4.64
N GLY A 135 36.42 -0.23 -5.40
CA GLY A 135 35.79 -1.02 -6.45
C GLY A 135 34.70 -1.95 -5.92
N GLU A 136 34.99 -2.70 -4.85
CA GLU A 136 34.00 -3.58 -4.20
C GLU A 136 32.83 -2.79 -3.61
N LYS A 137 33.08 -1.65 -2.97
CA LYS A 137 32.03 -0.77 -2.43
C LYS A 137 31.11 -0.28 -3.55
N ARG A 138 31.66 0.16 -4.68
CA ARG A 138 30.87 0.60 -5.85
C ARG A 138 30.03 -0.54 -6.43
N ALA A 139 30.60 -1.73 -6.57
CA ALA A 139 29.90 -2.90 -7.07
C ALA A 139 28.73 -3.31 -6.14
N LEU A 140 28.93 -3.29 -4.82
CA LEU A 140 27.88 -3.57 -3.83
C LEU A 140 26.74 -2.54 -3.83
N LEU A 141 27.04 -1.29 -4.21
CA LEU A 141 26.05 -0.21 -4.35
C LEU A 141 25.45 -0.13 -5.77
N GLY A 142 25.83 -1.02 -6.69
CA GLY A 142 25.32 -1.01 -8.06
C GLY A 142 25.82 0.14 -8.95
N LEU A 143 26.88 0.84 -8.51
CA LEU A 143 27.51 1.91 -9.28
C LEU A 143 28.40 1.32 -10.39
N PRO A 144 28.57 2.04 -11.53
CA PRO A 144 29.45 1.59 -12.59
C PRO A 144 30.88 1.45 -12.08
N ALA A 145 31.58 0.42 -12.56
CA ALA A 145 32.99 0.21 -12.28
C ALA A 145 33.76 1.48 -12.65
N GLN A 146 34.71 1.86 -11.79
CA GLN A 146 35.62 2.95 -12.15
C GLN A 146 36.50 2.43 -13.30
N PRO A 147 36.59 3.14 -14.43
CA PRO A 147 37.54 2.77 -15.46
C PRO A 147 38.94 2.81 -14.85
N ASP A 148 39.72 1.74 -15.02
CA ASP A 148 41.08 1.64 -14.49
C ASP A 148 41.89 2.89 -14.89
N GLY A 149 42.31 3.66 -13.90
CA GLY A 149 42.88 4.99 -14.11
C GLY A 149 43.57 5.55 -12.86
N ASP A 150 44.83 5.14 -12.74
CA ASP A 150 45.96 5.65 -11.92
C ASP A 150 46.05 5.26 -10.43
N PRO A 151 47.07 4.49 -10.04
CA PRO A 151 47.47 4.32 -8.65
C PRO A 151 48.37 5.50 -8.27
N ASP A 152 47.81 6.65 -7.94
CA ASP A 152 48.42 7.60 -7.00
C ASP A 152 47.55 8.84 -6.79
N GLY A 153 47.34 9.14 -5.52
CA GLY A 153 46.74 10.34 -4.96
C GLY A 153 46.96 10.31 -3.45
#